data_AF-A0A9C7PNC9-F1
#
_entry.id   AF-A0A9C7PNC9-F1
#
_cell.length_a   1.000
_cell.length_b   1.000
_cell.length_c   1.000
_cell.angle_alpha   90.00
_cell.angle_beta   90.00
_cell.angle_gamma   90.00
#
_symmetry.space_group_name_H-M   'P 1'
#
loop_
_entity.id
_entity.type
_entity.pdbx_description
1 polymer ?
#
loop_
_entity_poly.entity_id
_entity_poly.type
_entity_poly.pdbx_seq_one_letter_code
_entity_poly.pdbx_strand_id
1 'polypeptide(L)'
;MTKSVTPLEEIASVDGNDSPRFSTPLGTTGQPKGAMLSHNNLSSNALALHKAWGFQKGDVLLHALPLFHVHGLFVAVHCAMLNASSMLFLPRFDAEEVVRYLPQVTVMMGVPTFYSRLLEVAELDPETCNSIRLFISGSAPLLPEIWYAFRDRTGFEILERYGMTEAGMITSNPLDGERLPGTVGYPLPKVEVRVTGVQGKSVDISEVGMLELRGPNVFQGYWRKPEKTKKNSALTAFLYPVI
;
A
#
# COMPACT_ATOMS: atom_id res chain seq x y z
N MET A 1 32.61 2.44 -18.17
CA MET A 1 32.41 3.73 -18.86
C MET A 1 30.96 4.16 -18.65
N THR A 2 30.69 5.01 -17.66
CA THR A 2 29.38 5.66 -17.49
C THR A 2 29.23 6.68 -18.61
N LYS A 3 28.32 6.42 -19.56
CA LYS A 3 27.95 7.42 -20.57
C LYS A 3 27.38 8.63 -19.82
N SER A 4 27.99 9.80 -19.96
CA SER A 4 27.36 11.04 -19.49
C SER A 4 26.09 11.25 -20.30
N VAL A 5 24.96 11.30 -19.63
CA VAL A 5 23.67 11.63 -20.24
C VAL A 5 23.40 13.08 -19.89
N THR A 6 23.16 13.91 -20.90
CA THR A 6 22.73 15.29 -20.69
C THR A 6 21.33 15.27 -20.08
N PRO A 7 21.08 15.97 -18.96
CA PRO A 7 19.73 16.09 -18.41
C PRO A 7 18.78 16.66 -19.47
N LEU A 8 17.58 16.09 -19.57
CA LEU A 8 16.50 16.70 -20.34
C LEU A 8 15.94 17.85 -19.50
N GLU A 9 16.04 19.08 -20.02
CA GLU A 9 15.49 20.28 -19.36
C GLU A 9 14.06 20.59 -19.84
N GLU A 10 13.60 19.97 -20.92
CA GLU A 10 12.24 20.14 -21.41
C GLU A 10 11.23 19.41 -20.53
N ILE A 11 10.25 20.15 -20.05
CA ILE A 11 9.09 19.61 -19.34
C ILE A 11 8.04 19.23 -20.37
N ALA A 12 7.77 17.92 -20.52
CA ALA A 12 6.69 17.46 -21.37
C ALA A 12 5.32 17.89 -20.81
N SER A 13 4.43 18.37 -21.68
CA SER A 13 3.02 18.52 -21.32
C SER A 13 2.41 17.14 -21.12
N VAL A 14 1.76 16.92 -19.97
CA VAL A 14 1.11 15.66 -19.61
C VAL A 14 -0.32 15.91 -19.16
N ASP A 15 -1.27 15.11 -19.65
CA ASP A 15 -2.65 15.07 -19.16
C ASP A 15 -2.74 14.10 -17.97
N GLY A 16 -3.70 14.34 -17.07
CA GLY A 16 -3.91 13.46 -15.91
C GLY A 16 -4.27 12.02 -16.30
N ASN A 17 -4.85 11.79 -17.48
CA ASN A 17 -5.19 10.47 -17.99
C ASN A 17 -4.05 9.81 -18.77
N ASP A 18 -2.97 10.54 -19.05
CA ASP A 18 -1.77 9.94 -19.62
C ASP A 18 -1.23 8.87 -18.66
N SER A 19 -0.86 7.73 -19.22
CA SER A 19 -0.51 6.54 -18.45
C SER A 19 0.99 6.26 -18.51
N PRO A 20 1.75 6.52 -17.42
CA PRO A 20 3.02 5.85 -17.23
C PRO A 20 2.80 4.32 -17.25
N ARG A 21 3.62 3.64 -18.02
CA ARG A 21 3.47 2.20 -18.26
C ARG A 21 4.05 1.43 -17.08
N PHE A 22 3.19 0.88 -16.22
CA PHE A 22 3.64 0.02 -15.13
C PHE A 22 3.44 -1.46 -15.47
N SER A 23 4.51 -2.25 -15.36
CA SER A 23 4.47 -3.69 -15.56
C SER A 23 4.84 -4.37 -14.26
N THR A 24 3.88 -5.02 -13.59
CA THR A 24 4.19 -5.90 -12.46
C THR A 24 4.50 -7.30 -12.97
N PRO A 25 5.60 -7.93 -12.52
CA PRO A 25 5.96 -9.27 -12.95
C PRO A 25 5.11 -10.40 -12.32
N LEU A 26 4.17 -10.11 -11.42
CA LEU A 26 3.52 -11.15 -10.63
C LEU A 26 2.00 -11.01 -10.58
N GLY A 27 1.31 -11.85 -11.37
CA GLY A 27 -0.07 -12.22 -11.11
C GLY A 27 -0.09 -13.67 -10.63
N THR A 28 -0.73 -13.95 -9.50
CA THR A 28 -0.83 -15.28 -8.86
C THR A 28 -1.62 -16.33 -9.69
N THR A 29 -2.02 -16.00 -10.92
CA THR A 29 -2.88 -16.83 -11.78
C THR A 29 -2.45 -16.91 -13.26
N GLY A 30 -1.20 -16.54 -13.61
CA GLY A 30 -0.68 -16.75 -14.97
C GLY A 30 0.36 -15.72 -15.45
N GLN A 31 0.55 -15.66 -16.78
CA GLN A 31 1.48 -14.74 -17.46
C GLN A 31 1.33 -13.29 -16.96
N PRO A 32 2.44 -12.55 -16.74
CA PRO A 32 2.42 -11.17 -16.26
C PRO A 32 1.46 -10.29 -17.08
N LYS A 33 0.73 -9.41 -16.39
CA LYS A 33 -0.18 -8.45 -17.01
C LYS A 33 0.26 -7.06 -16.58
N GLY A 34 0.63 -6.21 -17.53
CA GLY A 34 0.91 -4.81 -17.25
C GLY A 34 -0.40 -4.06 -16.96
N ALA A 35 -0.47 -3.40 -15.81
CA ALA A 35 -1.57 -2.53 -15.44
C ALA A 35 -1.25 -1.10 -15.89
N MET A 36 -2.12 -0.50 -16.71
CA MET A 36 -1.94 0.88 -17.15
C MET A 36 -2.46 1.82 -16.08
N LEU A 37 -1.54 2.46 -15.35
CA LEU A 37 -1.88 3.43 -14.29
C LEU A 37 -1.68 4.84 -14.85
N SER A 38 -2.72 5.68 -14.75
CA SER A 38 -2.64 7.08 -15.14
C SER A 38 -1.99 7.96 -14.07
N HIS A 39 -1.57 9.17 -14.44
CA HIS A 39 -1.14 10.18 -13.47
C HIS A 39 -2.22 10.44 -12.41
N ASN A 40 -3.50 10.48 -12.81
CA ASN A 40 -4.66 10.63 -11.94
C ASN A 40 -4.86 9.43 -11.00
N ASN A 41 -4.60 8.20 -11.47
CA ASN A 41 -4.63 7.02 -10.60
C ASN A 41 -3.61 7.16 -9.47
N LEU A 42 -2.38 7.54 -9.82
CA LEU A 42 -1.28 7.66 -8.86
C LEU A 42 -1.47 8.84 -7.90
N SER A 43 -1.83 10.01 -8.41
CA SER A 43 -1.98 11.23 -7.62
C SER A 43 -3.17 11.16 -6.68
N SER A 44 -4.33 10.68 -7.15
CA SER A 44 -5.53 10.54 -6.32
C SER A 44 -5.30 9.57 -5.16
N ASN A 45 -4.61 8.45 -5.41
CA ASN A 45 -4.31 7.47 -4.37
C ASN A 45 -3.29 8.02 -3.35
N ALA A 46 -2.23 8.67 -3.81
CA ALA A 46 -1.22 9.25 -2.93
C ALA A 46 -1.79 10.37 -2.04
N LEU A 47 -2.65 11.24 -2.58
CA LEU A 47 -3.36 12.27 -1.81
C LEU A 47 -4.33 11.67 -0.78
N ALA A 48 -5.05 10.61 -1.16
CA ALA A 48 -5.95 9.90 -0.26
C ALA A 48 -5.18 9.28 0.93
N LEU A 49 -4.03 8.66 0.67
CA LEU A 49 -3.19 8.02 1.68
C LEU A 49 -2.47 9.04 2.57
N HIS A 50 -1.92 10.12 1.99
CA HIS A 50 -1.31 11.22 2.74
C HIS A 50 -2.28 11.75 3.81
N LYS A 51 -3.54 12.00 3.41
CA LYS A 51 -4.61 12.40 4.33
C LYS A 51 -5.00 11.30 5.31
N ALA A 52 -5.23 10.08 4.83
CA ALA A 52 -5.72 8.96 5.66
C ALA A 52 -4.72 8.55 6.75
N TRP A 53 -3.42 8.73 6.51
CA TRP A 53 -2.34 8.37 7.43
C TRP A 53 -1.75 9.57 8.17
N GLY A 54 -2.30 10.76 7.94
CA GLY A 54 -1.92 11.99 8.65
C GLY A 54 -0.43 12.28 8.54
N PHE A 55 0.15 12.14 7.34
CA PHE A 55 1.53 12.54 7.10
C PHE A 55 1.71 14.00 7.49
N GLN A 56 2.70 14.26 8.34
CA GLN A 56 2.90 15.56 8.98
C GLN A 56 4.32 16.08 8.74
N LYS A 57 4.50 17.40 8.85
CA LYS A 57 5.83 18.03 8.70
C LYS A 57 6.82 17.41 9.68
N GLY A 58 7.98 17.01 9.16
CA GLY A 58 9.03 16.38 9.95
C GLY A 58 8.94 14.85 10.00
N ASP A 59 7.91 14.23 9.40
CA ASP A 59 7.88 12.78 9.29
C ASP A 59 9.11 12.27 8.51
N VAL A 60 9.71 11.20 9.01
CA VAL A 60 10.82 10.48 8.39
C VAL A 60 10.37 9.05 8.13
N LEU A 61 10.33 8.65 6.86
CA LEU A 61 9.91 7.31 6.46
C LEU A 61 11.12 6.37 6.45
N LEU A 62 11.03 5.26 7.18
CA LEU A 62 11.92 4.12 7.01
C LEU A 62 11.47 3.29 5.80
N HIS A 63 12.26 3.30 4.73
CA HIS A 63 11.94 2.60 3.49
C HIS A 63 12.87 1.40 3.32
N ALA A 64 12.31 0.19 3.40
CA ALA A 64 13.02 -1.07 3.18
C ALA A 64 12.29 -1.98 2.18
N LEU A 65 11.37 -1.40 1.40
CA LEU A 65 10.53 -2.13 0.44
C LEU A 65 11.13 -2.08 -0.96
N PRO A 66 10.89 -3.10 -1.83
CA PRO A 66 11.35 -3.03 -3.20
C PRO A 66 10.61 -1.97 -4.03
N LEU A 67 11.35 -1.21 -4.86
CA LEU A 67 10.78 -0.18 -5.75
C LEU A 67 10.14 -0.73 -7.04
N PHE A 68 10.21 -2.03 -7.30
CA PHE A 68 9.52 -2.64 -8.44
C PHE A 68 8.05 -3.03 -8.13
N HIS A 69 7.60 -2.80 -6.89
CA HIS A 69 6.24 -3.12 -6.44
C HIS A 69 5.48 -1.85 -6.04
N VAL A 70 4.16 -1.82 -6.27
CA VAL A 70 3.28 -0.66 -5.99
C VAL A 70 3.42 -0.13 -4.56
N HIS A 71 3.66 -1.02 -3.59
CA HIS A 71 3.83 -0.65 -2.19
C HIS A 71 5.09 0.19 -1.94
N GLY A 72 6.26 -0.28 -2.40
CA GLY A 72 7.50 0.47 -2.21
C GLY A 72 7.58 1.71 -3.09
N LEU A 73 7.12 1.63 -4.34
CA LEU A 73 7.24 2.74 -5.27
C LEU A 73 6.16 3.79 -5.09
N PHE A 74 4.88 3.42 -5.21
CA PHE A 74 3.81 4.41 -5.30
C PHE A 74 3.21 4.77 -3.96
N VAL A 75 3.12 3.82 -3.03
CA VAL A 75 2.57 4.11 -1.71
C VAL A 75 3.61 4.81 -0.84
N ALA A 76 4.78 4.21 -0.66
CA ALA A 76 5.80 4.73 0.24
C ALA A 76 6.46 6.02 -0.27
N VAL A 77 7.02 5.99 -1.50
CA VAL A 77 7.75 7.17 -2.02
C VAL A 77 6.81 8.34 -2.30
N HIS A 78 5.61 8.13 -2.87
CA HIS A 78 4.72 9.28 -3.11
C HIS A 78 4.22 9.93 -1.83
N CYS A 79 3.86 9.16 -0.79
CA CYS A 79 3.47 9.76 0.50
C CYS A 79 4.60 10.60 1.09
N ALA A 80 5.84 10.08 1.06
CA ALA A 80 7.00 10.84 1.52
C ALA A 80 7.25 12.10 0.67
N MET A 81 7.21 11.99 -0.66
CA MET A 81 7.44 13.12 -1.57
C MET A 81 6.35 14.20 -1.43
N LEU A 82 5.07 13.82 -1.39
CA LEU A 82 3.97 14.76 -1.21
C LEU A 82 4.08 15.54 0.10
N ASN A 83 4.59 14.89 1.15
CA ASN A 83 4.77 15.51 2.45
C ASN A 83 6.11 16.27 2.61
N ALA A 84 7.00 16.19 1.62
CA ALA A 84 8.40 16.60 1.73
C ALA A 84 9.14 15.94 2.93
N SER A 85 8.79 14.68 3.22
CA SER A 85 9.44 13.87 4.24
C SER A 85 10.81 13.39 3.79
N SER A 86 11.74 13.31 4.76
CA SER A 86 12.98 12.58 4.55
C SER A 86 12.70 11.08 4.53
N MET A 87 13.53 10.32 3.82
CA MET A 87 13.48 8.86 3.82
C MET A 87 14.81 8.30 4.27
N LEU A 88 14.80 7.43 5.29
CA LEU A 88 15.92 6.55 5.57
C LEU A 88 15.77 5.34 4.65
N PHE A 89 16.60 5.30 3.60
CA PHE A 89 16.40 4.42 2.47
C PHE A 89 17.35 3.21 2.52
N LEU A 90 16.83 2.06 2.96
CA LEU A 90 17.58 0.81 3.03
C LEU A 90 17.52 0.07 1.69
N PRO A 91 18.62 -0.58 1.26
CA PRO A 91 18.65 -1.31 -0.02
C PRO A 91 17.74 -2.54 -0.02
N ARG A 92 17.47 -3.11 1.16
CA ARG A 92 16.60 -4.26 1.39
C ARG A 92 16.19 -4.29 2.87
N PHE A 93 15.20 -5.13 3.18
CA PHE A 93 14.86 -5.43 4.56
C PHE A 93 15.93 -6.27 5.25
N ASP A 94 16.29 -5.81 6.44
CA ASP A 94 17.08 -6.51 7.44
C ASP A 94 16.52 -6.10 8.82
N ALA A 95 16.14 -7.09 9.64
CA ALA A 95 15.35 -6.83 10.84
C ALA A 95 16.17 -6.07 11.90
N GLU A 96 17.44 -6.44 12.09
CA GLU A 96 18.34 -5.77 13.04
C GLU A 96 18.64 -4.35 12.59
N GLU A 97 18.90 -4.14 11.29
CA GLU A 97 19.10 -2.78 10.76
C GLU A 97 17.85 -1.93 10.95
N VAL A 98 16.67 -2.46 10.66
CA VAL A 98 15.41 -1.75 10.85
C VAL A 98 15.24 -1.33 12.29
N VAL A 99 15.36 -2.26 13.26
CA VAL A 99 15.23 -1.98 14.69
C VAL A 99 16.21 -0.89 15.14
N ARG A 100 17.46 -0.97 14.69
CA ARG A 100 18.49 0.05 14.98
C ARG A 100 18.13 1.45 14.46
N TYR A 101 17.35 1.55 13.38
CA TYR A 101 16.94 2.83 12.80
C TYR A 101 15.57 3.33 13.28
N LEU A 102 14.76 2.51 13.96
CA LEU A 102 13.46 2.92 14.50
C LEU A 102 13.52 4.19 15.37
N PRO A 103 14.54 4.42 16.21
CA PRO A 103 14.64 5.66 17.00
C PRO A 103 14.86 6.94 16.18
N GLN A 104 15.11 6.83 14.87
CA GLN A 104 15.41 7.96 13.98
C GLN A 104 14.29 8.26 12.98
N VAL A 105 13.21 7.46 12.99
CA VAL A 105 12.15 7.53 12.00
C VAL A 105 10.77 7.63 12.66
N THR A 106 9.79 8.14 11.93
CA THR A 106 8.42 8.35 12.45
C THR A 106 7.38 7.47 11.78
N VAL A 107 7.67 6.96 10.59
CA VAL A 107 6.76 6.10 9.84
C VAL A 107 7.54 4.91 9.29
N MET A 108 6.99 3.71 9.41
CA MET A 108 7.51 2.52 8.75
C MET A 108 6.39 1.82 7.98
N MET A 109 6.66 1.53 6.70
CA MET A 109 5.80 0.70 5.87
C MET A 109 6.43 -0.69 5.67
N GLY A 110 5.65 -1.73 5.91
CA GLY A 110 6.11 -3.12 5.86
C GLY A 110 5.07 -4.09 5.33
N VAL A 111 5.51 -5.30 5.07
CA VAL A 111 4.63 -6.45 4.79
C VAL A 111 4.50 -7.29 6.06
N PRO A 112 3.51 -8.19 6.20
CA PRO A 112 3.35 -9.01 7.40
C PRO A 112 4.62 -9.74 7.84
N THR A 113 5.45 -10.20 6.90
CA THR A 113 6.72 -10.88 7.18
C THR A 113 7.81 -9.95 7.74
N PHE A 114 7.69 -8.62 7.59
CA PHE A 114 8.57 -7.70 8.31
C PHE A 114 8.26 -7.78 9.79
N TYR A 115 6.97 -7.64 10.15
CA TYR A 115 6.54 -7.62 11.55
C TYR A 115 6.82 -8.93 12.28
N SER A 116 6.61 -10.08 11.63
CA SER A 116 6.98 -11.37 12.23
C SER A 116 8.48 -11.46 12.51
N ARG A 117 9.33 -10.95 11.61
CA ARG A 117 10.79 -10.96 11.79
C ARG A 117 11.29 -9.90 12.78
N LEU A 118 10.62 -8.75 12.88
CA LEU A 118 10.95 -7.74 13.88
C LEU A 118 10.69 -8.26 15.30
N LEU A 119 9.62 -9.05 15.48
CA LEU A 119 9.32 -9.71 16.76
C LEU A 119 10.39 -10.69 17.22
N GLU A 120 11.28 -11.14 16.33
CA GLU A 120 12.42 -12.02 16.65
C GLU A 120 13.66 -11.23 17.12
N VAL A 121 13.68 -9.90 16.96
CA VAL A 121 14.81 -9.05 17.36
C VAL A 121 14.69 -8.68 18.84
N ALA A 122 15.71 -9.00 19.63
CA ALA A 122 15.70 -8.84 21.08
C ALA A 122 15.50 -7.38 21.52
N GLU A 123 16.08 -6.44 20.76
CA GLU A 123 16.06 -5.00 21.01
C GLU A 123 14.75 -4.33 20.59
N LEU A 124 13.82 -5.05 19.95
CA LEU A 124 12.51 -4.46 19.65
C LEU A 124 11.72 -4.31 20.95
N ASP A 125 11.46 -3.08 21.36
CA ASP A 125 10.71 -2.73 22.56
C ASP A 125 10.04 -1.35 22.41
N PRO A 126 9.26 -0.88 23.39
CA PRO A 126 8.61 0.43 23.31
C PRO A 126 9.61 1.60 23.26
N GLU A 127 10.78 1.50 23.89
CA GLU A 127 11.81 2.55 23.87
C GLU A 127 12.40 2.73 22.48
N THR A 128 12.72 1.63 21.81
CA THR A 128 13.27 1.64 20.45
C THR A 128 12.24 2.12 19.43
N CYS A 129 10.95 1.94 19.72
CA CYS A 129 9.86 2.44 18.88
C CYS A 129 9.40 3.87 19.22
N ASN A 130 10.01 4.55 20.21
CA ASN A 130 9.46 5.78 20.80
C ASN A 130 9.21 6.96 19.83
N SER A 131 9.95 6.99 18.72
CA SER A 131 9.90 8.05 17.71
C SER A 131 8.90 7.74 16.61
N ILE A 132 8.45 6.49 16.52
CA ILE A 132 7.48 6.05 15.53
C ILE A 132 6.11 6.59 15.93
N ARG A 133 5.42 7.18 14.95
CA ARG A 133 4.01 7.53 15.01
C ARG A 133 3.14 6.44 14.39
N LEU A 134 3.64 5.78 13.33
CA LEU A 134 2.81 4.89 12.53
C LEU A 134 3.58 3.72 11.90
N PHE A 135 3.12 2.51 12.20
CA PHE A 135 3.47 1.28 11.49
C PHE A 135 2.36 0.90 10.53
N ILE A 136 2.69 0.64 9.26
CA ILE A 136 1.72 0.30 8.21
C ILE A 136 2.04 -1.07 7.60
N SER A 137 1.08 -2.00 7.65
CA SER A 137 1.20 -3.31 7.03
C SER A 137 0.32 -3.48 5.81
N GLY A 138 0.82 -4.14 4.77
CA GLY A 138 -0.05 -4.96 3.93
C GLY A 138 0.67 -5.56 2.74
N SER A 139 -0.01 -5.68 1.59
CA SER A 139 0.42 -6.48 0.42
C SER A 139 0.30 -8.00 0.60
N ALA A 140 0.06 -8.45 1.83
CA ALA A 140 -0.45 -9.75 2.21
C ALA A 140 -1.28 -9.59 3.49
N PRO A 141 -2.16 -10.56 3.84
CA PRO A 141 -2.93 -10.52 5.08
C PRO A 141 -2.02 -10.48 6.31
N LEU A 142 -2.26 -9.51 7.21
CA LEU A 142 -1.64 -9.50 8.52
C LEU A 142 -2.43 -10.41 9.46
N LEU A 143 -1.78 -11.45 9.96
CA LEU A 143 -2.40 -12.37 10.90
C LEU A 143 -2.70 -11.64 12.23
N PRO A 144 -3.88 -11.82 12.83
CA PRO A 144 -4.22 -11.22 14.13
C PRO A 144 -3.18 -11.51 15.22
N GLU A 145 -2.58 -12.70 15.20
CA GLU A 145 -1.56 -13.12 16.18
C GLU A 145 -0.30 -12.24 16.07
N ILE A 146 0.13 -11.89 14.85
CA ILE A 146 1.27 -10.99 14.63
C ILE A 146 0.91 -9.58 15.11
N TRP A 147 -0.31 -9.13 14.83
CA TRP A 147 -0.78 -7.81 15.26
C TRP A 147 -0.78 -7.69 16.79
N TYR A 148 -1.36 -8.67 17.50
CA TYR A 148 -1.40 -8.68 18.97
C TYR A 148 0.00 -8.78 19.57
N ALA A 149 0.83 -9.68 19.06
CA ALA A 149 2.21 -9.82 19.54
C ALA A 149 3.01 -8.52 19.36
N PHE A 150 2.85 -7.83 18.22
CA PHE A 150 3.52 -6.56 17.96
C PHE A 150 3.03 -5.45 18.89
N ARG A 151 1.71 -5.35 19.10
CA ARG A 151 1.13 -4.40 20.05
C ARG A 151 1.62 -4.67 21.48
N ASP A 152 1.58 -5.91 21.93
CA ASP A 152 1.97 -6.26 23.30
C ASP A 152 3.48 -6.05 23.52
N ARG A 153 4.30 -6.22 22.47
CA ARG A 153 5.76 -6.03 22.54
C ARG A 153 6.18 -4.56 22.48
N THR A 154 5.50 -3.74 21.69
CA THR A 154 5.97 -2.37 21.36
C THR A 154 5.06 -1.27 21.90
N GLY A 155 3.82 -1.60 22.27
CA GLY A 155 2.76 -0.63 22.56
C GLY A 155 2.08 -0.05 21.32
N PHE A 156 2.51 -0.42 20.10
CA PHE A 156 1.98 0.13 18.86
C PHE A 156 1.02 -0.84 18.16
N GLU A 157 -0.12 -0.30 17.74
CA GLU A 157 -1.07 -1.01 16.89
C GLU A 157 -0.70 -0.84 15.41
N ILE A 158 -0.55 -1.94 14.67
CA ILE A 158 -0.23 -1.86 13.23
C ILE A 158 -1.48 -1.41 12.46
N LEU A 159 -1.32 -0.44 11.56
CA LEU A 159 -2.37 -0.03 10.63
C LEU A 159 -2.31 -0.90 9.37
N GLU A 160 -3.29 -1.78 9.20
CA GLU A 160 -3.42 -2.59 7.99
C GLU A 160 -4.23 -1.89 6.89
N ARG A 161 -3.82 -2.06 5.63
CA ARG A 161 -4.49 -1.52 4.44
C ARG A 161 -4.55 -2.56 3.32
N TYR A 162 -5.59 -2.50 2.50
CA TYR A 162 -5.72 -3.38 1.32
C TYR A 162 -5.58 -2.62 0.01
N GLY A 163 -4.97 -3.27 -0.97
CA GLY A 163 -4.77 -2.74 -2.30
C GLY A 163 -4.28 -3.80 -3.28
N MET A 164 -4.28 -3.44 -4.56
CA MET A 164 -3.83 -4.28 -5.66
C MET A 164 -3.18 -3.42 -6.74
N THR A 165 -2.42 -4.04 -7.65
CA THR A 165 -1.75 -3.29 -8.72
C THR A 165 -2.75 -2.52 -9.58
N GLU A 166 -3.91 -3.12 -9.84
CA GLU A 166 -4.96 -2.56 -10.70
C GLU A 166 -5.78 -1.44 -10.05
N ALA A 167 -5.66 -1.18 -8.75
CA ALA A 167 -6.45 -0.17 -8.06
C ALA A 167 -5.65 0.69 -7.07
N GLY A 168 -4.32 0.56 -7.04
CA GLY A 168 -3.54 1.12 -5.94
C GLY A 168 -4.08 0.64 -4.58
N MET A 169 -4.13 1.52 -3.59
CA MET A 169 -4.78 1.23 -2.32
C MET A 169 -6.29 1.45 -2.40
N ILE A 170 -7.05 0.57 -1.77
CA ILE A 170 -8.53 0.51 -1.82
C ILE A 170 -9.09 0.88 -0.45
N THR A 171 -8.65 0.19 0.60
CA THR A 171 -9.11 0.40 1.98
C THR A 171 -7.94 0.59 2.93
N SER A 172 -8.21 1.21 4.07
CA SER A 172 -7.25 1.40 5.16
C SER A 172 -7.97 1.35 6.50
N ASN A 173 -7.36 0.73 7.50
CA ASN A 173 -7.71 1.02 8.88
C ASN A 173 -7.51 2.51 9.18
N PRO A 174 -8.31 3.09 10.09
CA PRO A 174 -8.22 4.51 10.40
C PRO A 174 -6.91 4.83 11.13
N LEU A 175 -6.38 6.03 10.89
CA LEU A 175 -5.29 6.56 11.70
C LEU A 175 -5.73 6.72 13.15
N ASP A 176 -6.85 7.42 13.34
CA ASP A 176 -7.47 7.68 14.64
C ASP A 176 -8.71 6.80 14.80
N GLY A 177 -8.73 5.96 15.83
CA GLY A 177 -9.81 5.02 16.10
C GLY A 177 -9.33 3.58 16.23
N GLU A 178 -10.29 2.67 16.40
CA GLU A 178 -10.02 1.25 16.57
C GLU A 178 -9.51 0.62 15.26
N ARG A 179 -8.43 -0.16 15.38
CA ARG A 179 -7.84 -0.95 14.29
C ARG A 179 -8.13 -2.41 14.56
N LEU A 180 -9.14 -2.96 13.91
CA LEU A 180 -9.61 -4.33 14.16
C LEU A 180 -8.65 -5.34 13.51
N PRO A 181 -7.95 -6.19 14.30
CA PRO A 181 -7.03 -7.18 13.75
C PRO A 181 -7.73 -8.17 12.84
N GLY A 182 -7.08 -8.52 11.74
CA GLY A 182 -7.69 -9.34 10.69
C GLY A 182 -8.51 -8.52 9.70
N THR A 183 -8.78 -7.23 9.96
CA THR A 183 -9.49 -6.34 9.04
C THR A 183 -8.60 -5.37 8.28
N VAL A 184 -9.07 -4.96 7.09
CA VAL A 184 -8.35 -4.02 6.21
C VAL A 184 -8.97 -2.61 6.22
N GLY A 185 -9.87 -2.36 7.17
CA GLY A 185 -10.53 -1.09 7.41
C GLY A 185 -11.51 -0.65 6.33
N TYR A 186 -11.63 0.66 6.16
CA TYR A 186 -12.69 1.31 5.37
C TYR A 186 -12.19 1.77 4.00
N PRO A 187 -13.08 1.94 3.01
CA PRO A 187 -12.72 2.52 1.73
C PRO A 187 -12.04 3.88 1.87
N LEU A 188 -10.98 4.09 1.10
CA LEU A 188 -10.29 5.37 1.04
C LEU A 188 -11.21 6.45 0.43
N PRO A 189 -10.94 7.74 0.68
CA PRO A 189 -11.72 8.84 0.09
C PRO A 189 -11.91 8.68 -1.42
N LYS A 190 -13.16 8.80 -1.88
CA LYS A 190 -13.59 8.64 -3.30
C LYS A 190 -13.45 7.22 -3.86
N VAL A 191 -13.13 6.23 -3.02
CA VAL A 191 -13.22 4.81 -3.36
C VAL A 191 -14.55 4.29 -2.83
N GLU A 192 -15.35 3.73 -3.73
CA GLU A 192 -16.57 3.01 -3.41
C GLU A 192 -16.29 1.51 -3.52
N VAL A 193 -16.76 0.75 -2.54
CA VAL A 193 -16.68 -0.71 -2.57
C VAL A 193 -18.06 -1.29 -2.32
N ARG A 194 -18.31 -2.47 -2.89
CA ARG A 194 -19.47 -3.30 -2.56
C ARG A 194 -19.09 -4.77 -2.59
N VAL A 195 -19.86 -5.60 -1.89
CA VAL A 195 -19.74 -7.06 -1.94
C VAL A 195 -20.87 -7.61 -2.80
N THR A 196 -20.54 -8.46 -3.77
CA THR A 196 -21.50 -9.11 -4.67
C THR A 196 -21.44 -10.63 -4.60
N GLY A 197 -22.59 -11.30 -4.73
CA GLY A 197 -22.67 -12.75 -4.84
C GLY A 197 -22.31 -13.25 -6.25
N VAL A 198 -22.46 -14.56 -6.47
CA VAL A 198 -22.08 -15.25 -7.73
C VAL A 198 -22.74 -14.66 -9.00
N GLN A 199 -23.87 -13.96 -8.86
CA GLN A 199 -24.61 -13.35 -9.98
C GLN A 199 -24.42 -11.82 -10.10
N GLY A 200 -23.43 -11.22 -9.41
CA GLY A 200 -23.20 -9.78 -9.44
C GLY A 200 -24.27 -8.95 -8.71
N LYS A 201 -25.16 -9.61 -7.96
CA LYS A 201 -26.12 -8.96 -7.07
C LYS A 201 -25.43 -8.62 -5.76
N SER A 202 -25.69 -7.43 -5.23
CA SER A 202 -25.23 -7.07 -3.88
C SER A 202 -25.74 -8.09 -2.87
N VAL A 203 -24.86 -8.49 -1.96
CA VAL A 203 -25.20 -9.33 -0.82
C VAL A 203 -25.20 -8.49 0.46
N ASP A 204 -25.72 -9.06 1.54
CA ASP A 204 -25.64 -8.42 2.85
C ASP A 204 -24.18 -8.28 3.30
N ILE A 205 -23.89 -7.28 4.15
CA ILE A 205 -22.55 -7.01 4.67
C ILE A 205 -21.96 -8.18 5.47
N SER A 206 -22.82 -9.08 5.98
CA SER A 206 -22.42 -10.27 6.73
C SER A 206 -22.12 -11.49 5.84
N GLU A 207 -22.40 -11.42 4.54
CA GLU A 207 -22.20 -12.53 3.62
C GLU A 207 -20.86 -12.44 2.88
N VAL A 208 -20.19 -13.58 2.71
CA VAL A 208 -18.97 -13.66 1.93
C VAL A 208 -19.30 -13.55 0.44
N GLY A 209 -18.59 -12.66 -0.25
CA GLY A 209 -18.75 -12.46 -1.67
C GLY A 209 -17.54 -11.83 -2.33
N MET A 210 -17.77 -11.34 -3.53
CA MET A 210 -16.78 -10.67 -4.34
C MET A 210 -16.72 -9.19 -4.03
N LEU A 211 -15.53 -8.65 -3.80
CA LEU A 211 -15.34 -7.21 -3.68
C LEU A 211 -15.30 -6.57 -5.07
N GLU A 212 -16.22 -5.65 -5.32
CA GLU A 212 -16.22 -4.78 -6.48
C GLU A 212 -15.92 -3.34 -6.06
N LEU A 213 -15.14 -2.63 -6.86
CA LEU A 213 -14.69 -1.28 -6.53
C LEU A 213 -14.83 -0.30 -7.68
N ARG A 214 -15.09 0.96 -7.33
CA ARG A 214 -15.14 2.11 -8.24
C ARG A 214 -14.40 3.28 -7.61
N GLY A 215 -13.57 3.97 -8.37
CA GLY A 215 -12.88 5.15 -7.88
C GLY A 215 -11.81 5.66 -8.85
N PRO A 216 -11.22 6.83 -8.56
CA PRO A 216 -10.17 7.42 -9.39
C PRO A 216 -8.85 6.64 -9.33
N ASN A 217 -8.72 5.70 -8.39
CA ASN A 217 -7.57 4.83 -8.20
C ASN A 217 -7.55 3.61 -9.15
N VAL A 218 -8.67 3.33 -9.83
CA VAL A 218 -8.82 2.19 -10.76
C VAL A 218 -8.03 2.42 -12.04
N PHE A 219 -7.16 1.46 -12.37
CA PHE A 219 -6.34 1.45 -13.59
C PHE A 219 -7.15 1.65 -14.88
N GLN A 220 -6.46 2.03 -15.96
CA GLN A 220 -7.04 2.17 -17.31
C GLN A 220 -7.24 0.81 -18.02
N GLY A 221 -6.88 -0.30 -17.38
CA GLY A 221 -6.94 -1.64 -17.93
C GLY A 221 -5.59 -2.29 -18.14
N TYR A 222 -5.61 -3.48 -18.75
CA TYR A 222 -4.41 -4.26 -19.02
C TYR A 222 -3.78 -3.91 -20.35
N TRP A 223 -2.46 -3.65 -20.34
CA TRP A 223 -1.68 -3.32 -21.53
C TRP A 223 -1.83 -4.38 -22.63
N ARG A 224 -2.28 -3.94 -23.82
CA ARG A 224 -2.52 -4.81 -25.00
C ARG A 224 -3.44 -6.01 -24.73
N LYS A 225 -4.32 -5.92 -23.73
CA LYS A 225 -5.29 -6.97 -23.38
C LYS A 225 -6.70 -6.39 -23.19
N PRO A 226 -7.32 -5.80 -24.24
CA PRO A 226 -8.64 -5.18 -24.14
C PRO A 226 -9.74 -6.16 -23.73
N GLU A 227 -9.71 -7.40 -24.23
CA GLU A 227 -10.69 -8.43 -23.87
C GLU A 227 -10.60 -8.85 -22.39
N LYS A 228 -9.39 -8.83 -21.81
CA LYS A 228 -9.22 -9.07 -20.36
C LYS A 228 -9.67 -7.87 -19.54
N THR A 229 -9.52 -6.66 -20.09
CA THR A 229 -9.99 -5.41 -19.47
C THR A 229 -11.51 -5.37 -19.41
N LYS A 230 -12.21 -5.69 -20.51
CA LYS A 230 -13.68 -5.76 -20.53
C LYS A 230 -14.24 -6.74 -19.51
N LYS A 231 -13.62 -7.92 -19.37
CA LYS A 231 -14.00 -8.93 -18.38
C LYS A 231 -13.80 -8.49 -16.93
N ASN A 232 -12.90 -7.54 -16.68
CA ASN A 232 -12.58 -7.00 -15.35
C ASN A 232 -12.99 -5.52 -15.23
N SER A 233 -14.01 -5.08 -15.98
CA SER A 233 -14.48 -3.69 -15.99
C SER A 233 -15.14 -3.28 -14.66
N ALA A 234 -15.71 -4.23 -13.93
CA ALA A 234 -15.78 -4.19 -12.48
C ALA A 234 -14.50 -4.88 -11.97
N LEU A 235 -13.62 -4.14 -11.29
CA LEU A 235 -12.47 -4.78 -10.66
C LEU A 235 -12.97 -5.65 -9.53
N THR A 236 -12.70 -6.94 -9.68
CA THR A 236 -13.18 -8.06 -8.88
C THR A 236 -12.01 -8.52 -8.02
N ALA A 237 -12.09 -8.28 -6.72
CA ALA A 237 -11.12 -8.71 -5.72
C ALA A 237 -11.78 -9.74 -4.78
N PHE A 238 -11.15 -10.90 -4.61
CA PHE A 238 -11.60 -11.87 -3.60
C PHE A 238 -11.09 -11.41 -2.24
N LEU A 239 -11.99 -10.96 -1.36
CA LEU A 239 -11.73 -10.95 0.07
C LEU A 239 -12.09 -12.35 0.60
N TYR A 240 -11.12 -13.01 1.23
CA TYR A 240 -11.44 -14.08 2.16
C TYR A 240 -12.14 -13.45 3.37
N PRO A 241 -13.03 -14.17 4.08
CA PRO A 241 -13.80 -13.59 5.18
C PRO A 241 -12.85 -12.96 6.17
N VAL A 242 -12.98 -11.65 6.24
CA VAL A 242 -12.35 -10.77 7.18
C VAL A 242 -13.55 -10.16 7.89
N ILE A 243 -13.99 -10.89 8.92
CA ILE A 243 -14.97 -10.43 9.91
C ILE A 243 -14.16 -9.83 11.04
#